data_AF-A0A2I0IVH3-F1
#
_entry.id   AF-A0A2I0IVH3-F1
#
_cell.length_a   1.000
_cell.length_b   1.000
_cell.length_c   1.000
_cell.angle_alpha   90.00
_cell.angle_beta   90.00
_cell.angle_gamma   90.00
#
_symmetry.space_group_name_H-M   'P 1'
#
loop_
_entity.id
_entity.type
_entity.pdbx_description
1 polymer ?
#
loop_
_entity_poly.entity_id
_entity_poly.type
_entity_poly.pdbx_seq_one_letter_code
_entity_poly.pdbx_strand_id
1 'polypeptide(L)'
;MAAYMEGSDLWEAVEQDYEVPSLPDNLTMNQIRYHKERTTRKAKARSCLYAAISPIVFTRIMRLAEYEGDEKIRGMKVLNLMREFERQ
;
A
#
# COMPACT_ATOMS: atom_id res chain seq x y z
N MET A 1 4.62 -2.84 16.98
CA MET A 1 4.09 -2.79 15.61
C MET A 1 2.80 -1.98 15.55
N ALA A 2 1.69 -2.51 16.09
CA ALA A 2 0.38 -1.83 16.12
C ALA A 2 0.47 -0.39 16.68
N ALA A 3 1.03 -0.21 17.88
CA ALA A 3 1.21 1.11 18.49
C ALA A 3 2.07 2.10 17.66
N TYR A 4 3.02 1.61 16.85
CA TYR A 4 3.82 2.46 15.96
C TYR A 4 3.01 2.90 14.73
N MET A 5 2.23 1.99 14.15
CA MET A 5 1.37 2.30 13.01
C MET A 5 0.20 3.22 13.40
N GLU A 6 -0.36 3.01 14.59
CA GLU A 6 -1.45 3.81 15.15
C GLU A 6 -0.96 5.22 15.50
N GLY A 7 0.20 5.36 16.14
CA GLY A 7 0.83 6.67 16.39
C GLY A 7 1.36 7.38 15.13
N SER A 8 1.43 6.70 13.98
CA SER A 8 1.86 7.26 12.69
C SER A 8 0.69 7.45 11.70
N ASP A 9 -0.55 7.23 12.12
CA ASP A 9 -1.76 7.16 11.28
C ASP A 9 -1.63 6.24 10.05
N LEU A 10 -0.78 5.22 10.14
CA LEU A 10 -0.57 4.24 9.07
C LEU A 10 -1.64 3.16 9.09
N TRP A 11 -2.30 2.93 10.24
CA TRP A 11 -3.37 1.96 10.38
C TRP A 11 -4.59 2.31 9.50
N GLU A 12 -4.94 3.60 9.43
CA GLU A 12 -5.99 4.11 8.54
C GLU A 12 -5.67 3.81 7.06
N ALA A 13 -4.39 3.87 6.66
CA ALA A 13 -3.94 3.54 5.31
C ALA A 13 -3.90 2.03 5.00
N VAL A 14 -3.97 1.18 6.02
CA VAL A 14 -4.11 -0.28 5.90
C VAL A 14 -5.58 -0.68 5.85
N GLU A 15 -6.42 -0.08 6.70
CA GLU A 15 -7.86 -0.38 6.78
C GLU A 15 -8.66 0.20 5.62
N GLN A 16 -8.35 1.41 5.18
CA GLN A 16 -9.09 2.01 4.10
C GLN A 16 -8.56 1.51 2.74
N ASP A 17 -9.35 0.65 2.10
CA ASP A 17 -9.09 0.14 0.76
C ASP A 17 -9.50 1.15 -0.33
N TYR A 18 -9.13 2.41 -0.16
CA TYR A 18 -9.28 3.38 -1.24
C TYR A 18 -8.22 3.08 -2.31
N GLU A 19 -8.67 2.86 -3.54
CA GLU A 19 -7.83 3.13 -4.69
C GLU A 19 -7.50 4.62 -4.67
N VAL A 20 -6.21 4.97 -4.73
CA VAL A 20 -5.84 6.36 -4.97
C VAL A 20 -6.10 6.59 -6.46
N PRO A 21 -7.14 7.35 -6.84
CA PRO A 21 -7.51 7.48 -8.25
C PRO A 21 -6.37 8.19 -8.99
N SER A 22 -6.12 7.80 -10.23
CA SER A 22 -5.19 8.52 -11.09
C SER A 22 -5.58 9.99 -11.15
N LEU A 23 -4.60 10.88 -10.88
CA LEU A 23 -4.80 12.31 -10.92
C LEU A 23 -5.34 12.75 -12.30
N PRO A 24 -6.47 13.47 -12.39
CA PRO A 24 -6.88 14.12 -13.64
C PRO A 24 -5.89 15.23 -14.06
N ASP A 25 -5.81 15.53 -15.36
CA ASP A 25 -4.78 16.40 -15.95
C ASP A 25 -4.80 17.87 -15.48
N ASN A 26 -5.88 18.29 -14.83
CA ASN A 26 -6.19 19.67 -14.47
C ASN A 26 -6.49 19.80 -12.97
N LEU A 27 -5.43 19.85 -12.15
CA LEU A 27 -5.53 19.86 -10.68
C LEU A 27 -4.90 21.08 -10.02
N THR A 28 -5.49 21.50 -8.90
CA THR A 28 -4.90 22.46 -7.97
C THR A 28 -3.77 21.82 -7.18
N MET A 29 -2.73 22.58 -6.83
CA MET A 29 -1.56 22.13 -6.05
C MET A 29 -1.91 21.35 -4.77
N ASN A 30 -3.02 21.72 -4.12
CA ASN A 30 -3.53 21.04 -2.93
C ASN A 30 -3.94 19.58 -3.19
N GLN A 31 -4.53 19.28 -4.35
CA GLN A 31 -4.93 17.91 -4.69
C GLN A 31 -3.72 17.04 -5.05
N ILE A 32 -2.72 17.61 -5.74
CA ILE A 32 -1.46 16.92 -6.03
C ILE A 32 -0.74 16.54 -4.73
N ARG A 33 -0.65 17.49 -3.79
CA ARG A 33 -0.05 17.25 -2.47
C ARG A 33 -0.79 16.15 -1.70
N TYR A 34 -2.12 16.23 -1.68
CA TYR A 34 -2.98 15.25 -1.00
C TYR A 34 -2.83 13.84 -1.59
N HIS A 35 -2.84 13.70 -2.91
CA HIS A 35 -2.61 12.41 -3.57
C HIS A 35 -1.22 11.85 -3.23
N LYS A 36 -0.16 12.67 -3.35
CA LYS A 36 1.21 12.25 -3.04
C LYS A 36 1.34 11.79 -1.59
N GLU A 37 0.72 12.51 -0.65
CA GLU A 37 0.70 12.15 0.76
C GLU A 37 0.01 10.81 1.01
N ARG A 38 -1.16 10.57 0.39
CA ARG A 38 -1.88 9.28 0.51
C ARG A 38 -1.11 8.12 -0.09
N THR A 39 -0.54 8.28 -1.28
CA THR A 39 0.31 7.26 -1.90
C THR A 39 1.51 6.93 -1.01
N THR A 40 2.15 7.97 -0.44
CA THR A 40 3.30 7.80 0.44
C THR A 40 2.92 7.09 1.75
N ARG A 41 1.80 7.45 2.37
CA ARG A 41 1.29 6.78 3.58
C ARG A 41 1.03 5.29 3.32
N LYS A 42 0.36 4.94 2.21
CA LYS A 42 0.08 3.55 1.83
C LYS A 42 1.37 2.74 1.62
N ALA A 43 2.37 3.33 0.97
CA ALA A 43 3.67 2.69 0.80
C ALA A 43 4.37 2.45 2.15
N LYS A 44 4.43 3.45 3.03
CA LYS A 44 5.03 3.33 4.37
C LYS A 44 4.35 2.27 5.22
N ALA A 45 3.02 2.22 5.21
CA ALA A 45 2.25 1.21 5.92
C ALA A 45 2.59 -0.22 5.44
N ARG A 46 2.67 -0.42 4.11
CA ARG A 46 3.09 -1.69 3.51
C ARG A 46 4.52 -2.08 3.91
N SER A 47 5.47 -1.14 3.85
CA SER A 47 6.85 -1.39 4.28
C SER A 47 6.94 -1.77 5.75
N CYS A 48 6.18 -1.08 6.59
CA CYS A 48 6.10 -1.40 8.02
C CYS A 48 5.58 -2.83 8.20
N LEU A 49 4.45 -3.19 7.58
CA LEU A 49 3.92 -4.56 7.65
C LEU A 49 4.95 -5.59 7.18
N TYR A 50 5.59 -5.36 6.03
CA TYR A 50 6.62 -6.25 5.49
C TYR A 50 7.80 -6.47 6.46
N ALA A 51 8.28 -5.41 7.11
CA ALA A 51 9.38 -5.50 8.07
C ALA A 51 9.01 -6.27 9.36
N ALA A 52 7.72 -6.34 9.71
CA ALA A 52 7.28 -6.90 10.98
C ALA A 52 6.74 -8.33 10.90
N ILE A 53 6.42 -8.81 9.71
CA ILE A 53 5.85 -10.15 9.51
C ILE A 53 6.68 -10.94 8.50
N SER A 54 6.57 -12.27 8.54
CA SER A 54 7.29 -13.09 7.56
C SER A 54 6.78 -12.83 6.13
N PRO A 55 7.65 -12.95 5.10
CA PRO A 55 7.24 -12.75 3.69
C PRO A 55 6.03 -13.60 3.28
N ILE A 56 5.88 -14.79 3.87
CA ILE A 56 4.75 -15.70 3.65
C ILE A 56 3.44 -15.10 4.19
N VAL A 57 3.47 -14.53 5.41
CA VAL A 57 2.29 -13.88 6.02
C VAL A 57 1.96 -12.59 5.29
N PHE A 58 2.96 -11.79 4.91
CA PHE A 58 2.76 -10.58 4.10
C PHE A 58 2.11 -10.90 2.76
N THR A 59 2.61 -11.91 2.04
CA THR A 59 2.04 -12.35 0.77
C THR A 59 0.58 -12.80 0.91
N ARG A 60 0.25 -13.50 2.01
CA ARG A 60 -1.14 -13.91 2.29
C ARG A 60 -2.04 -12.72 2.58
N ILE A 61 -1.60 -11.76 3.39
CA ILE A 61 -2.36 -10.54 3.68
C ILE A 61 -2.58 -9.72 2.40
N MET A 62 -1.54 -9.52 1.58
CA MET A 62 -1.66 -8.81 0.30
C MET A 62 -2.63 -9.51 -0.67
N ARG A 63 -2.59 -10.84 -0.76
CA ARG A 63 -3.55 -11.62 -1.58
C ARG A 63 -5.00 -11.50 -1.09
N LEU A 64 -5.20 -11.35 0.22
CA LEU A 64 -6.53 -11.19 0.81
C LEU A 64 -7.04 -9.75 0.72
N ALA A 65 -6.16 -8.76 0.79
CA ALA A 65 -6.51 -7.34 0.72
C ALA A 65 -6.78 -6.85 -0.72
N GLU A 66 -6.12 -7.39 -1.75
CA GLU A 66 -6.46 -7.07 -3.15
C GLU A 66 -7.70 -7.87 -3.62
N TYR A 67 -8.89 -7.54 -3.12
CA TYR A 67 -10.14 -8.27 -3.39
C TYR A 67 -11.00 -7.69 -4.54
N GLU A 68 -10.38 -7.14 -5.58
CA GLU A 68 -11.11 -6.60 -6.74
C GLU A 68 -10.34 -6.74 -8.09
N GLY A 69 -9.72 -7.90 -8.37
CA GLY A 69 -9.02 -8.08 -9.65
C GLY A 69 -8.65 -9.51 -10.04
N ASP A 70 -8.44 -9.69 -11.36
CA ASP A 70 -8.03 -10.94 -12.03
C ASP A 70 -6.81 -11.60 -11.37
N GLU A 71 -6.85 -12.92 -11.19
CA GLU A 71 -5.83 -13.68 -10.46
C GLU A 71 -4.41 -13.51 -11.03
N LYS A 72 -4.30 -13.32 -12.36
CA LYS A 72 -3.03 -13.17 -13.07
C LYS A 72 -2.43 -11.79 -12.84
N ILE A 73 -3.27 -10.76 -12.82
CA ILE A 73 -2.87 -9.39 -12.47
C ILE A 73 -2.45 -9.31 -11.00
N ARG A 74 -3.18 -9.99 -10.12
CA ARG A 74 -2.84 -10.13 -8.69
C ARG A 74 -1.48 -10.80 -8.47
N GLY A 75 -1.22 -11.92 -9.13
CA GLY A 75 0.07 -12.60 -9.04
C GLY A 75 1.23 -11.69 -9.47
N MET A 76 1.03 -10.94 -10.56
CA MET A 76 2.04 -10.03 -11.08
C MET A 76 2.27 -8.80 -10.19
N LYS A 77 1.21 -8.21 -9.61
CA LYS A 77 1.30 -7.10 -8.64
C LYS A 77 2.04 -7.52 -7.37
N VAL A 78 1.72 -8.69 -6.82
CA VAL A 78 2.38 -9.24 -5.62
C VAL A 78 3.86 -9.52 -5.88
N LEU A 79 4.20 -10.11 -7.04
CA LEU A 79 5.59 -10.35 -7.44
C LEU A 79 6.37 -9.05 -7.66
N ASN A 80 5.75 -8.04 -8.29
CA ASN A 80 6.36 -6.72 -8.43
C ASN A 80 6.59 -6.07 -7.06
N LEU A 81 5.63 -6.16 -6.14
CA LEU A 81 5.79 -5.64 -4.79
C LEU A 81 6.97 -6.31 -4.07
N MET A 82 7.07 -7.64 -4.11
CA MET A 82 8.20 -8.35 -3.51
C MET A 82 9.54 -7.88 -4.09
N ARG A 83 9.62 -7.69 -5.41
CA ARG A 83 10.82 -7.17 -6.07
C ARG A 83 11.18 -5.74 -5.67
N GLU A 84 10.19 -4.87 -5.48
CA GLU A 84 10.44 -3.50 -4.99
C GLU A 84 10.96 -3.50 -3.55
N PHE A 85 10.49 -4.44 -2.72
CA PHE A 85 10.96 -4.61 -1.35
C PHE A 85 12.35 -5.26 -1.25
N GLU A 86 12.69 -6.20 -2.13
CA GLU A 86 14.03 -6.81 -2.20
C GLU A 86 15.10 -5.86 -2.75
N ARG A 87 14.69 -4.79 -3.45
CA ARG A 87 15.59 -3.77 -4.02
C ARG A 87 15.88 -2.59 -3.08
N GLN A 88 15.22 -2.51 -1.92
CA GLN A 88 15.55 -1.58 -0.84
C GLN A 88 16.65 -2.18 0.06
#